data_AF-C6AAE5-F1
#
_entry.id   AF-C6AAE5-F1
#
_cell.length_a   1.000
_cell.length_b   1.000
_cell.length_c   1.000
_cell.angle_alpha   90.00
_cell.angle_beta   90.00
_cell.angle_gamma   90.00
#
_symmetry.space_group_name_H-M   'P 1'
#
loop_
_entity.id
_entity.type
_entity.pdbx_description
1 polymer ?
#
loop_
_entity_poly.entity_id
_entity_poly.type
_entity_poly.pdbx_seq_one_letter_code
_entity_poly.pdbx_strand_id
1 'polypeptide(L)'
;MVKFMKIRKKRGRPRITSKLREPNGRISRAQSPSESALQSAIEMRAKHFGLSLEEAKNPLVGTYIGRLCLLGYKGDSSGISKEQYDTAQRYLQIRNDYLCAKGLPNGYYDGFTHSASDEKTKKQWVQRATEHYEDMQEAIKEAQYLHRQHNFHAALQYLVIEDQPLPNLVGSLRIILDALYKHFDCSSKKSIS
;
A
#
# COMPACT_ATOMS: atom_id res chain seq x y z
N MET A 1 8.31 -53.95 57.83
CA MET A 1 9.44 -53.54 56.95
C MET A 1 8.85 -52.88 55.70
N VAL A 2 8.75 -51.55 55.65
CA VAL A 2 8.15 -50.83 54.50
C VAL A 2 9.23 -50.01 53.81
N LYS A 3 9.57 -50.41 52.59
CA LYS A 3 10.65 -49.86 51.77
C LYS A 3 10.09 -48.67 50.99
N PHE A 4 10.45 -47.45 51.37
CA PHE A 4 10.06 -46.24 50.63
C PHE A 4 10.73 -46.22 49.25
N MET A 5 9.90 -46.22 48.20
CA MET A 5 10.32 -46.25 46.80
C MET A 5 10.76 -44.83 46.39
N LYS A 6 12.08 -44.61 46.23
CA LYS A 6 12.64 -43.33 45.74
C LYS A 6 12.20 -43.12 44.29
N ILE A 7 11.27 -42.18 44.06
CA ILE A 7 10.85 -41.73 42.73
C ILE A 7 12.07 -41.16 41.99
N ARG A 8 12.46 -41.78 40.89
CA ARG A 8 13.58 -41.35 40.06
C ARG A 8 13.27 -39.96 39.47
N LYS A 9 14.01 -38.92 39.88
CA LYS A 9 14.01 -37.62 39.19
C LYS A 9 14.33 -37.85 37.71
N LYS A 10 13.43 -37.47 36.80
CA LYS A 10 13.66 -37.56 35.34
C LYS A 10 14.98 -36.84 35.02
N ARG A 11 15.91 -37.56 34.37
CA ARG A 11 17.21 -37.00 33.96
C ARG A 11 16.98 -36.03 32.79
N GLY A 12 17.31 -34.75 33.02
CA GLY A 12 17.23 -33.69 32.02
C GLY A 12 17.28 -32.30 32.68
N ARG A 13 17.76 -31.28 31.96
CA ARG A 13 17.78 -29.90 32.47
C ARG A 13 16.34 -29.48 32.82
N PRO A 14 16.09 -28.98 34.05
CA PRO A 14 14.76 -28.55 34.46
C PRO A 14 14.22 -27.49 33.50
N ARG A 15 12.95 -27.62 33.12
CA ARG A 15 12.27 -26.66 32.25
C ARG A 15 12.09 -25.36 33.02
N ILE A 16 12.45 -24.24 32.39
CA ILE A 16 12.14 -22.91 32.91
C ILE A 16 10.63 -22.73 32.82
N THR A 17 9.96 -22.73 33.98
CA THR A 17 8.55 -22.40 34.16
C THR A 17 8.36 -20.90 33.91
N SER A 18 7.45 -20.54 32.99
CA SER A 18 7.09 -19.18 32.49
C SER A 18 7.46 -18.84 31.03
N LYS A 19 8.16 -19.72 30.30
CA LYS A 19 8.52 -19.46 28.89
C LYS A 19 7.65 -20.23 27.90
N LEU A 20 7.08 -19.51 26.92
CA LEU A 20 6.39 -20.08 25.77
C LEU A 20 7.32 -20.98 24.94
N ARG A 21 6.77 -22.02 24.31
CA ARG A 21 7.54 -23.02 23.55
C ARG A 21 6.90 -23.30 22.19
N GLU A 22 7.76 -23.60 21.23
CA GLU A 22 7.37 -24.15 19.93
C GLU A 22 6.91 -25.62 20.07
N PRO A 23 6.18 -26.17 19.07
CA PRO A 23 5.75 -27.57 19.06
C PRO A 23 6.91 -28.58 19.19
N ASN A 24 8.12 -28.20 18.74
CA ASN A 24 9.36 -28.97 18.84
C ASN A 24 10.00 -28.92 20.25
N GLY A 25 9.41 -28.22 21.21
CA GLY A 25 9.89 -28.08 22.58
C GLY A 25 10.97 -27.01 22.81
N ARG A 26 11.41 -26.30 21.77
CA ARG A 26 12.34 -25.15 21.88
C ARG A 26 11.64 -23.98 22.57
N ILE A 27 12.38 -23.20 23.35
CA ILE A 27 11.87 -21.94 23.93
C ILE A 27 11.61 -20.98 22.77
N SER A 28 10.38 -20.49 22.66
CA SER A 28 10.01 -19.50 21.66
C SER A 28 10.90 -18.27 21.83
N ARG A 29 11.49 -17.79 20.73
CA ARG A 29 12.26 -16.54 20.72
C ARG A 29 11.38 -15.30 20.62
N ALA A 30 10.11 -15.44 20.25
CA ALA A 30 9.16 -14.35 20.25
C ALA A 30 8.76 -14.02 21.70
N GLN A 31 9.25 -12.89 22.23
CA GLN A 31 8.94 -12.44 23.59
C GLN A 31 7.51 -11.92 23.76
N SER A 32 6.84 -11.54 22.67
CA SER A 32 5.40 -11.36 22.54
C SER A 32 5.06 -11.33 21.04
N PRO A 33 3.88 -11.78 20.63
CA PRO A 33 3.51 -11.83 19.21
C PRO A 33 3.04 -10.43 18.76
N SER A 34 3.70 -9.85 17.76
CA SER A 34 3.28 -8.75 16.87
C SER A 34 2.75 -7.41 17.43
N GLU A 35 2.08 -7.37 18.58
CA GLU A 35 1.40 -6.18 19.12
C GLU A 35 2.38 -5.07 19.52
N SER A 36 3.54 -5.41 20.08
CA SER A 36 4.55 -4.41 20.49
C SER A 36 5.20 -3.71 19.30
N ALA A 37 5.44 -4.43 18.20
CA ALA A 37 5.99 -3.86 16.98
C ALA A 37 4.96 -2.96 16.27
N LEU A 38 3.70 -3.38 16.24
CA LEU A 38 2.60 -2.57 15.70
C LEU A 38 2.37 -1.30 16.52
N GLN A 39 2.36 -1.40 17.85
CA GLN A 39 2.26 -0.25 18.76
C GLN A 39 3.41 0.74 18.53
N SER A 40 4.65 0.25 18.46
CA SER A 40 5.81 1.10 18.19
C SER A 40 5.72 1.80 16.82
N ALA A 41 5.22 1.14 15.78
CA ALA A 41 4.99 1.76 14.48
C ALA A 41 3.91 2.86 14.54
N ILE A 42 2.83 2.65 15.29
CA ILE A 42 1.77 3.64 15.51
C ILE A 42 2.32 4.86 16.26
N GLU A 43 3.10 4.64 17.32
CA GLU A 43 3.74 5.71 18.10
C GLU A 43 4.73 6.53 17.25
N MET A 44 5.56 5.87 16.44
CA MET A 44 6.49 6.53 15.53
C MET A 44 5.77 7.37 14.50
N ARG A 45 4.67 6.86 13.92
CA ARG A 45 3.82 7.58 12.98
C ARG A 45 3.14 8.79 13.63
N ALA A 46 2.60 8.63 14.84
CA ALA A 46 2.00 9.70 15.62
C ALA A 46 3.02 10.83 15.87
N LYS A 47 4.24 10.48 16.29
CA LYS A 47 5.32 11.44 16.49
C LYS A 47 5.77 12.12 15.20
N HIS A 48 5.94 11.35 14.12
CA HIS A 48 6.44 11.86 12.85
C HIS A 48 5.45 12.85 12.20
N PHE A 49 4.14 12.60 12.33
CA PHE A 49 3.11 13.44 11.71
C PHE A 49 2.36 14.35 12.68
N GLY A 50 2.74 14.37 13.97
CA GLY A 50 2.07 15.19 14.99
C GLY A 50 0.61 14.81 15.23
N LEU A 51 0.27 13.52 15.13
CA LEU A 51 -1.09 12.99 15.28
C LEU A 51 -1.31 12.37 16.65
N SER A 52 -2.57 12.23 17.05
CA SER A 52 -2.91 11.39 18.19
C SER A 52 -2.64 9.90 17.88
N LEU A 53 -2.46 9.07 18.92
CA LEU A 53 -2.28 7.63 18.74
C LEU A 53 -3.49 6.98 18.05
N GLU A 54 -4.70 7.47 18.31
CA GLU A 54 -5.92 6.97 17.67
C GLU A 54 -5.97 7.33 16.18
N GLU A 55 -5.58 8.56 15.80
CA GLU A 55 -5.51 8.95 14.39
C GLU A 55 -4.41 8.16 13.66
N ALA A 56 -3.26 7.95 14.29
CA ALA A 56 -2.13 7.22 13.69
C ALA A 56 -2.44 5.74 13.39
N LYS A 57 -3.42 5.13 14.07
CA LYS A 57 -3.90 3.78 13.75
C LYS A 57 -4.54 3.69 12.36
N ASN A 58 -5.05 4.80 11.82
CA ASN A 58 -5.68 4.78 10.52
C ASN A 58 -4.64 4.46 9.42
N PRO A 59 -4.88 3.43 8.58
CA PRO A 59 -3.94 3.04 7.54
C PRO A 59 -3.66 4.16 6.52
N LEU A 60 -4.63 5.05 6.28
CA LEU A 60 -4.50 6.18 5.35
C LEU A 60 -3.40 7.17 5.77
N VAL A 61 -3.03 7.21 7.05
CA VAL A 61 -1.95 8.08 7.51
C VAL A 61 -0.59 7.67 6.94
N GLY A 62 -0.45 6.40 6.55
CA GLY A 62 0.78 5.83 6.00
C GLY A 62 1.27 6.48 4.71
N THR A 63 0.40 7.17 3.97
CA THR A 63 0.75 7.85 2.71
C THR A 63 0.28 9.30 2.75
N TYR A 64 0.97 10.17 2.02
CA TYR A 64 0.63 11.58 1.87
C TYR A 64 -0.75 11.76 1.24
N ILE A 65 -1.06 11.02 0.17
CA ILE A 65 -2.41 11.04 -0.44
C ILE A 65 -3.50 10.57 0.53
N GLY A 66 -3.21 9.59 1.39
CA GLY A 66 -4.15 9.15 2.40
C GLY A 66 -4.35 10.22 3.49
N ARG A 67 -3.29 10.92 3.91
CA ARG A 67 -3.40 12.08 4.80
C ARG A 67 -4.22 13.21 4.17
N LEU A 68 -4.05 13.49 2.87
CA LEU A 68 -4.88 14.46 2.15
C LEU A 68 -6.36 14.03 2.10
N CYS A 69 -6.64 12.74 1.93
CA CYS A 69 -8.00 12.20 1.95
C CYS A 69 -8.65 12.39 3.33
N LEU A 70 -7.89 12.15 4.41
CA LEU A 70 -8.36 12.42 5.77
C LEU A 70 -8.68 13.89 6.01
N LEU A 71 -7.89 14.82 5.46
CA LEU A 71 -8.20 16.25 5.48
C LEU A 71 -9.50 16.56 4.72
N GLY A 72 -9.72 15.90 3.57
CA GLY A 72 -10.96 16.02 2.79
C GLY A 72 -12.19 15.55 3.58
N TYR A 73 -12.09 14.44 4.32
CA TYR A 73 -13.17 13.97 5.21
C TYR A 73 -13.47 14.94 6.35
N LYS A 74 -12.48 15.71 6.81
CA LYS A 74 -12.66 16.78 7.80
C LYS A 74 -13.25 18.06 7.20
N GLY A 75 -13.52 18.09 5.88
CA GLY A 75 -14.04 19.26 5.17
C GLY A 75 -12.96 20.33 4.88
N ASP A 76 -11.68 19.99 5.03
CA ASP A 76 -10.60 20.93 4.79
C ASP A 76 -10.38 21.12 3.27
N SER A 77 -10.41 22.38 2.84
CA SER A 77 -10.14 22.80 1.47
C SER A 77 -8.73 22.45 0.97
N SER A 78 -7.81 22.03 1.85
CA SER A 78 -6.46 21.53 1.53
C SER A 78 -6.39 20.02 1.26
N GLY A 79 -7.47 19.26 1.54
CA GLY A 79 -7.55 17.81 1.31
C GLY A 79 -7.89 17.36 -0.12
N ILE A 80 -8.14 16.08 -0.32
CA ILE A 80 -8.66 15.52 -1.58
C ILE A 80 -9.94 14.72 -1.31
N SER A 81 -10.79 14.55 -2.32
CA SER A 81 -11.99 13.74 -2.18
C SER A 81 -11.66 12.23 -2.11
N LYS A 82 -12.64 11.43 -1.72
CA LYS A 82 -12.51 9.96 -1.71
C LYS A 82 -12.26 9.43 -3.13
N GLU A 83 -12.99 9.95 -4.11
CA GLU A 83 -12.90 9.55 -5.52
C GLU A 83 -11.52 9.89 -6.09
N GLN A 84 -10.96 11.04 -5.71
CA GLN A 84 -9.59 11.43 -6.06
C GLN A 84 -8.57 10.47 -5.42
N TYR A 85 -8.75 10.12 -4.15
CA TYR A 85 -7.91 9.12 -3.48
C TYR A 85 -7.97 7.75 -4.16
N ASP A 86 -9.16 7.24 -4.44
CA ASP A 86 -9.38 5.95 -5.11
C ASP A 86 -8.77 5.97 -6.52
N THR A 87 -8.85 7.12 -7.21
CA THR A 87 -8.20 7.34 -8.52
C THR A 87 -6.67 7.30 -8.42
N ALA A 88 -6.09 7.89 -7.38
CA ALA A 88 -4.65 7.83 -7.14
C ALA A 88 -4.18 6.38 -6.86
N GLN A 89 -4.97 5.60 -6.13
CA GLN A 89 -4.70 4.17 -5.93
C GLN A 89 -4.75 3.40 -7.26
N ARG A 90 -5.77 3.66 -8.09
CA ARG A 90 -5.89 3.04 -9.41
C ARG A 90 -4.74 3.43 -10.34
N TYR A 91 -4.28 4.68 -10.31
CA TYR A 91 -3.09 5.14 -11.02
C TYR A 91 -1.84 4.32 -10.62
N LEU A 92 -1.61 4.15 -9.32
CA LEU A 92 -0.50 3.35 -8.81
C LEU A 92 -0.58 1.89 -9.27
N GLN A 93 -1.78 1.31 -9.27
CA GLN A 93 -2.00 -0.05 -9.75
C GLN A 93 -1.67 -0.20 -11.23
N ILE A 94 -2.22 0.65 -12.11
CA ILE A 94 -1.95 0.60 -13.56
C ILE A 94 -0.45 0.77 -13.84
N ARG A 95 0.19 1.72 -13.15
CA ARG A 95 1.65 1.92 -13.26
C ARG A 95 2.42 0.69 -12.82
N ASN A 96 2.05 0.06 -11.70
CA ASN A 96 2.71 -1.14 -11.21
C ASN A 96 2.53 -2.32 -12.18
N ASP A 97 1.32 -2.53 -12.68
CA ASP A 97 1.01 -3.60 -13.65
C ASP A 97 1.87 -3.45 -14.91
N TYR A 98 2.04 -2.22 -15.41
CA TYR A 98 2.95 -1.93 -16.52
C TYR A 98 4.41 -2.26 -16.21
N LEU A 99 4.93 -1.84 -15.06
CA LEU A 99 6.31 -2.13 -14.64
C LEU A 99 6.53 -3.65 -14.55
N CYS A 100 5.58 -4.37 -13.94
CA CYS A 100 5.61 -5.82 -13.82
C CYS A 100 5.56 -6.50 -15.20
N ALA A 101 4.70 -6.00 -16.10
CA ALA A 101 4.54 -6.52 -17.46
C ALA A 101 5.78 -6.37 -18.32
N LYS A 102 6.51 -5.25 -18.16
CA LYS A 102 7.75 -4.96 -18.89
C LYS A 102 9.00 -5.50 -18.19
N GLY A 103 8.88 -6.06 -16.98
CA GLY A 103 10.03 -6.52 -16.20
C GLY A 103 10.96 -5.37 -15.79
N LEU A 104 10.40 -4.17 -15.59
CA LEU A 104 11.16 -2.97 -15.26
C LEU A 104 11.53 -2.94 -13.76
N PRO A 105 12.64 -2.26 -13.40
CA PRO A 105 12.96 -2.03 -12.00
C PRO A 105 11.82 -1.28 -11.29
N ASN A 106 11.63 -1.56 -10.00
CA ASN A 106 10.56 -1.03 -9.15
C ASN A 106 9.15 -1.61 -9.38
N GLY A 107 8.99 -2.62 -10.23
CA GLY A 107 7.76 -3.42 -10.26
C GLY A 107 7.58 -4.21 -8.95
N TYR A 108 6.41 -4.10 -8.35
CA TYR A 108 6.04 -4.83 -7.13
C TYR A 108 5.20 -6.06 -7.49
N TYR A 109 5.72 -7.24 -7.16
CA TYR A 109 5.17 -8.54 -7.54
C TYR A 109 4.49 -9.30 -6.38
N ASP A 110 4.26 -8.67 -5.23
CA ASP A 110 3.58 -9.36 -4.13
C ASP A 110 2.10 -9.58 -4.46
N GLY A 111 1.57 -10.75 -4.14
CA GLY A 111 0.23 -11.18 -4.57
C GLY A 111 0.11 -11.53 -6.06
N PHE A 112 1.22 -11.54 -6.81
CA PHE A 112 1.23 -11.80 -8.24
C PHE A 112 1.15 -13.31 -8.53
N THR A 113 -0.06 -13.85 -8.62
CA THR A 113 -0.34 -15.26 -8.91
C THR A 113 -0.73 -15.47 -10.37
N HIS A 114 0.22 -15.34 -11.29
CA HIS A 114 0.02 -15.99 -12.58
C HIS A 114 0.24 -17.50 -12.38
N SER A 115 -0.83 -18.27 -12.51
CA SER A 115 -0.74 -19.71 -12.73
C SER A 115 0.16 -19.92 -13.94
N ALA A 116 1.38 -20.40 -13.68
CA ALA A 116 2.51 -20.45 -14.61
C ALA A 116 2.31 -21.35 -15.85
N SER A 117 1.08 -21.80 -16.13
CA SER A 117 0.78 -22.83 -17.10
C SER A 117 0.27 -22.31 -18.46
N ASP A 118 -0.14 -21.03 -18.59
CA ASP A 118 -0.71 -20.53 -19.85
C ASP A 118 0.02 -19.29 -20.39
N GLU A 119 0.89 -19.52 -21.36
CA GLU A 119 1.66 -18.47 -22.05
C GLU A 119 0.75 -17.46 -22.77
N LYS A 120 -0.43 -17.89 -23.25
CA LYS A 120 -1.39 -17.04 -23.95
C LYS A 120 -2.02 -16.02 -23.00
N THR A 121 -2.41 -16.44 -21.79
CA THR A 121 -2.97 -15.52 -20.79
C THR A 121 -1.94 -14.51 -20.32
N LYS A 122 -0.68 -14.93 -20.14
CA LYS A 122 0.43 -14.01 -19.82
C LYS A 122 0.62 -12.96 -20.91
N LYS A 123 0.66 -13.35 -22.20
CA LYS A 123 0.79 -12.42 -23.33
C LYS A 123 -0.37 -11.41 -23.38
N GLN A 124 -1.60 -11.89 -23.20
CA GLN A 124 -2.78 -11.01 -23.14
C GLN A 124 -2.74 -10.04 -21.96
N TRP A 125 -2.28 -10.49 -20.79
CA TRP A 125 -2.14 -9.61 -19.63
C TRP A 125 -1.08 -8.52 -19.86
N VAL A 126 0.10 -8.88 -20.39
CA VAL A 126 1.15 -7.92 -20.74
C VAL A 126 0.64 -6.88 -21.74
N GLN A 127 -0.11 -7.32 -22.75
CA GLN A 127 -0.73 -6.43 -23.73
C GLN A 127 -1.71 -5.46 -23.07
N ARG A 128 -2.69 -5.96 -22.30
CA ARG A 128 -3.67 -5.11 -21.60
C ARG A 128 -3.03 -4.13 -20.62
N ALA A 129 -2.02 -4.57 -19.85
CA ALA A 129 -1.29 -3.69 -18.93
C ALA A 129 -0.53 -2.59 -19.68
N THR A 130 0.00 -2.89 -20.87
CA THR A 130 0.64 -1.90 -21.74
C THR A 130 -0.38 -0.89 -22.27
N GLU A 131 -1.49 -1.37 -22.84
CA GLU A 131 -2.56 -0.53 -23.40
C GLU A 131 -3.16 0.40 -22.32
N HIS A 132 -3.50 -0.13 -21.14
CA HIS A 132 -4.03 0.69 -20.04
C HIS A 132 -3.06 1.79 -19.58
N TYR A 133 -1.77 1.50 -19.56
CA TYR A 133 -0.77 2.49 -19.19
C TYR A 133 -0.62 3.56 -20.26
N GLU A 134 -0.57 3.18 -21.54
CA GLU A 134 -0.49 4.12 -22.66
C GLU A 134 -1.73 5.02 -22.74
N ASP A 135 -2.93 4.46 -22.60
CA ASP A 135 -4.18 5.22 -22.54
C ASP A 135 -4.18 6.24 -21.39
N MET A 136 -3.72 5.81 -20.20
CA MET A 136 -3.58 6.68 -19.04
C MET A 136 -2.57 7.80 -19.28
N GLN A 137 -1.43 7.52 -19.94
CA GLN A 137 -0.45 8.54 -20.29
C GLN A 137 -1.01 9.56 -21.29
N GLU A 138 -1.77 9.12 -22.29
CA GLU A 138 -2.41 10.05 -23.23
C GLU A 138 -3.45 10.92 -22.52
N ALA A 139 -4.24 10.37 -21.60
CA ALA A 139 -5.17 11.17 -20.78
C ALA A 139 -4.44 12.23 -19.93
N ILE A 140 -3.28 11.90 -19.35
CA ILE A 140 -2.46 12.86 -18.60
C ILE A 140 -1.95 13.98 -19.52
N LYS A 141 -1.49 13.62 -20.72
CA LYS A 141 -0.97 14.55 -21.71
C LYS A 141 -2.08 15.47 -22.24
N GLU A 142 -3.26 14.96 -22.55
CA GLU A 142 -4.43 15.75 -22.92
C GLU A 142 -4.81 16.76 -21.82
N ALA A 143 -4.86 16.30 -20.56
CA ALA A 143 -5.11 17.18 -19.42
C ALA A 143 -4.04 18.27 -19.32
N GLN A 144 -2.75 17.90 -19.49
CA GLN A 144 -1.63 18.84 -19.42
C GLN A 144 -1.70 19.91 -20.52
N TYR A 145 -2.22 19.59 -21.71
CA TYR A 145 -2.45 20.58 -22.77
C TYR A 145 -3.54 21.59 -22.41
N LEU A 146 -4.59 21.15 -21.73
CA LEU A 146 -5.69 22.01 -21.26
C LEU A 146 -5.26 22.90 -20.08
N HIS A 147 -4.38 22.39 -19.23
CA HIS A 147 -3.99 23.01 -17.96
C HIS A 147 -2.49 23.33 -17.90
N ARG A 148 -2.02 24.15 -18.84
CA ARG A 148 -0.58 24.45 -19.05
C ARG A 148 0.13 25.06 -17.85
N GLN A 149 -0.60 25.73 -16.96
CA GLN A 149 -0.06 26.34 -15.74
C GLN A 149 0.28 25.33 -14.64
N HIS A 150 -0.22 24.09 -14.74
CA HIS A 150 0.04 23.02 -13.78
C HIS A 150 1.17 22.12 -14.25
N ASN A 151 1.82 21.44 -13.31
CA ASN A 151 2.79 20.40 -13.60
C ASN A 151 2.25 19.07 -13.06
N PHE A 152 1.51 18.34 -13.91
CA PHE A 152 0.88 17.09 -13.52
C PHE A 152 1.88 15.96 -13.35
N HIS A 153 2.94 15.95 -14.15
CA HIS A 153 4.04 15.01 -13.98
C HIS A 153 4.66 15.13 -12.58
N ALA A 154 5.01 16.35 -12.14
CA ALA A 154 5.58 16.57 -10.82
C ALA A 154 4.59 16.22 -9.69
N ALA A 155 3.30 16.54 -9.85
CA ALA A 155 2.29 16.20 -8.87
C ALA A 155 2.16 14.68 -8.68
N LEU A 156 2.06 13.91 -9.76
CA LEU A 156 1.97 12.44 -9.68
C LEU A 156 3.28 11.82 -9.19
N GLN A 157 4.43 12.27 -9.70
CA GLN A 157 5.73 11.73 -9.30
C GLN A 157 6.01 11.95 -7.82
N TYR A 158 5.95 13.21 -7.36
CA TYR A 158 6.37 13.51 -5.99
C TYR A 158 5.30 13.16 -4.96
N LEU A 159 4.03 13.50 -5.20
CA LEU A 159 3.00 13.31 -4.18
C LEU A 159 2.48 11.88 -4.12
N VAL A 160 2.38 11.20 -5.26
CA VAL A 160 1.73 9.87 -5.35
C VAL A 160 2.77 8.74 -5.34
N ILE A 161 3.84 8.85 -6.12
CA ILE A 161 4.85 7.78 -6.23
C ILE A 161 5.89 7.87 -5.10
N GLU A 162 6.43 9.06 -4.84
CA GLU A 162 7.52 9.26 -3.87
C GLU A 162 7.05 9.65 -2.45
N ASP A 163 5.75 9.79 -2.25
CA ASP A 163 5.11 10.17 -0.98
C ASP A 163 5.63 11.49 -0.35
N GLN A 164 6.10 12.42 -1.19
CA GLN A 164 6.66 13.70 -0.73
C GLN A 164 5.56 14.69 -0.38
N PRO A 165 5.62 15.36 0.79
CA PRO A 165 4.63 16.36 1.18
C PRO A 165 4.94 17.72 0.55
N LEU A 166 4.50 17.95 -0.70
CA LEU A 166 4.66 19.23 -1.41
C LEU A 166 3.30 19.95 -1.57
N PRO A 167 2.87 20.79 -0.60
CA PRO A 167 1.54 21.39 -0.59
C PRO A 167 1.22 22.24 -1.82
N ASN A 168 2.24 22.87 -2.42
CA ASN A 168 2.12 23.67 -3.63
C ASN A 168 1.67 22.87 -4.86
N LEU A 169 1.85 21.55 -4.87
CA LEU A 169 1.43 20.68 -5.97
C LEU A 169 0.03 20.08 -5.77
N VAL A 170 -0.59 20.25 -4.60
CA VAL A 170 -1.91 19.64 -4.29
C VAL A 170 -3.01 20.16 -5.21
N GLY A 171 -2.97 21.43 -5.59
CA GLY A 171 -3.92 21.99 -6.56
C GLY A 171 -3.81 21.30 -7.93
N SER A 172 -2.59 21.10 -8.42
CA SER A 172 -2.32 20.35 -9.65
C SER A 172 -2.76 18.89 -9.53
N LEU A 173 -2.56 18.27 -8.36
CA LEU A 173 -2.95 16.89 -8.08
C LEU A 173 -4.46 16.68 -8.20
N ARG A 174 -5.28 17.57 -7.62
CA ARG A 174 -6.74 17.46 -7.72
C ARG A 174 -7.22 17.46 -9.15
N ILE A 175 -6.72 18.40 -9.96
CA ILE A 175 -7.14 18.55 -11.36
C ILE A 175 -6.79 17.30 -12.16
N ILE A 176 -5.57 16.76 -12.01
CA ILE A 176 -5.19 15.56 -12.75
C ILE A 176 -5.94 14.31 -12.27
N LEU A 177 -6.23 14.19 -10.98
CA LEU A 177 -7.03 13.08 -10.45
C LEU A 177 -8.48 13.17 -10.95
N ASP A 178 -9.07 14.36 -11.06
CA ASP A 178 -10.41 14.52 -11.63
C ASP A 178 -10.45 14.17 -13.13
N ALA A 179 -9.38 14.50 -13.87
CA ALA A 179 -9.24 14.13 -15.28
C ALA A 179 -9.10 12.61 -15.45
N LEU A 180 -8.26 11.97 -14.64
CA LEU A 180 -8.08 10.52 -14.64
C LEU A 180 -9.34 9.78 -14.19
N TYR A 181 -10.05 10.28 -13.19
CA TYR A 181 -11.32 9.73 -12.73
C TYR A 181 -12.32 9.64 -13.89
N LYS A 182 -12.48 10.73 -14.65
CA LYS A 182 -13.34 10.76 -15.86
C LYS A 182 -12.87 9.77 -16.92
N HIS A 183 -11.56 9.69 -17.16
CA HIS A 183 -11.00 8.74 -18.13
C HIS A 183 -11.31 7.29 -17.71
N PHE A 184 -11.12 6.95 -16.44
CA PHE A 184 -11.37 5.62 -15.90
C PHE A 184 -12.86 5.23 -15.92
N ASP A 185 -13.76 6.18 -15.68
CA ASP A 185 -15.21 5.99 -15.78
C ASP A 185 -15.70 5.87 -17.23
N CYS A 186 -15.09 6.60 -18.17
CA CYS A 186 -15.41 6.47 -19.59
C CYS A 186 -14.90 5.15 -20.17
N SER A 187 -13.72 4.69 -19.76
CA SER A 187 -13.15 3.42 -20.21
C SER A 187 -13.92 2.21 -19.68
N SER A 188 -14.46 2.26 -18.46
CA SER A 188 -15.29 1.18 -17.91
C SER A 188 -16.61 1.00 -18.69
N LYS A 189 -17.18 2.09 -19.20
CA LYS A 189 -18.39 2.05 -20.04
C LYS A 189 -18.13 1.44 -21.42
N LYS A 190 -16.96 1.68 -22.02
CA LYS A 190 -16.58 1.13 -23.33
C LYS A 190 -16.37 -0.39 -23.30
N SER A 191 -16.00 -0.98 -22.16
CA SER A 191 -15.82 -2.44 -22.03
C SER A 191 -17.12 -3.24 -21.87
N ILE A 192 -18.26 -2.57 -21.67
CA ILE A 192 -19.57 -3.21 -21.42
C ILE A 192 -20.48 -3.13 -22.68
N SER A 193 -20.11 -2.34 -23.69
CA SER A 193 -20.81 -2.26 -24.99
C SER A 193 -20.13 -3.11 -26.05
#